data_AF-A0A381T7G8-F1
#
_entry.id   AF-A0A381T7G8-F1
#
_cell.length_a   1.000
_cell.length_b   1.000
_cell.length_c   1.000
_cell.angle_alpha   90.00
_cell.angle_beta   90.00
_cell.angle_gamma   90.00
#
_symmetry.space_group_name_H-M   'P 1'
#
loop_
_entity.id
_entity.type
_entity.pdbx_description
1 polymer ?
#
loop_
_entity_poly.entity_id
_entity_poly.type
_entity_poly.pdbx_seq_one_letter_code
_entity_poly.pdbx_strand_id
1 'polypeptide(L)' 'MTRLGPIIVSIDDKRLSSREKSILSHDLIGGVILFANNYENRNQLKELVQSIKAIKSPE' A
#
# COMPACT_ATOMS: atom_id res chain seq x y z
N MET A 1 -16.34 -12.70 -3.48
CA MET A 1 -14.87 -12.92 -3.55
C MET A 1 -14.27 -11.86 -4.45
N THR A 2 -13.84 -10.75 -3.87
CA THR A 2 -13.10 -9.72 -4.62
C THR A 2 -11.71 -10.30 -4.90
N ARG A 3 -11.46 -10.74 -6.14
CA ARG A 3 -10.13 -11.23 -6.53
C ARG A 3 -9.16 -10.05 -6.46
N LEU A 4 -8.03 -10.24 -5.78
CA LEU A 4 -6.93 -9.28 -5.81
C LEU A 4 -6.46 -9.13 -7.27
N GLY A 5 -6.16 -7.89 -7.65
CA GLY A 5 -5.59 -7.62 -8.96
C GLY A 5 -4.20 -8.23 -9.11
N PRO A 6 -3.74 -8.51 -10.35
CA PRO A 6 -2.49 -9.25 -10.57
C PRO A 6 -1.23 -8.40 -10.32
N ILE A 7 -1.36 -7.09 -10.13
CA ILE A 7 -0.23 -6.16 -10.05
C ILE A 7 0.17 -5.92 -8.59
N ILE A 8 1.47 -6.02 -8.32
CA ILE A 8 2.11 -5.57 -7.08
C ILE A 8 2.91 -4.32 -7.41
N VAL A 9 2.72 -3.25 -6.63
CA VAL A 9 3.43 -1.97 -6.82
C VAL A 9 4.29 -1.62 -5.61
N SER A 10 5.34 -0.83 -5.82
CA SER A 10 6.09 -0.19 -4.73
C SER A 10 5.56 1.22 -4.47
N ILE A 11 5.94 1.76 -3.31
CA ILE A 11 5.75 3.17 -2.95
C ILE A 11 7.11 3.82 -2.70
N ASP A 12 7.19 5.13 -2.88
CA ASP A 12 8.48 5.81 -2.91
C ASP A 12 8.94 6.27 -1.51
N ASP A 13 7.98 6.51 -0.61
CA ASP A 13 8.25 7.10 0.72
C ASP A 13 7.62 6.28 1.87
N LYS A 14 7.74 6.81 3.09
CA LYS A 14 7.28 6.22 4.36
C LYS A 14 5.81 6.49 4.65
N ARG A 15 5.15 7.29 3.82
CA ARG A 15 3.73 7.69 3.94
C ARG A 15 3.12 7.79 2.55
N LEU A 16 1.84 7.46 2.45
CA LEU A 16 1.11 7.55 1.19
C LEU A 16 0.77 9.00 0.83
N SER A 17 1.27 9.46 -0.29
CA SER A 17 0.82 10.65 -0.99
C SER A 17 -0.59 10.45 -1.58
N SER A 18 -1.25 11.56 -1.93
CA SER A 18 -2.55 11.50 -2.62
C SER A 18 -2.48 10.74 -3.94
N ARG A 19 -1.33 10.81 -4.63
CA ARG A 19 -1.10 10.09 -5.89
C ARG A 19 -1.03 8.58 -5.66
N GLU A 20 -0.26 8.13 -4.68
CA GLU A 20 -0.17 6.71 -4.33
C GLU A 20 -1.52 6.16 -3.90
N LYS A 21 -2.29 6.93 -3.12
CA LYS A 21 -3.66 6.54 -2.75
C LYS A 21 -4.53 6.28 -3.98
N SER A 22 -4.50 7.18 -4.96
CA SER A 22 -5.25 7.03 -6.20
C SER A 22 -4.81 5.82 -7.02
N ILE A 23 -3.51 5.52 -7.05
CA ILE A 23 -2.97 4.36 -7.75
C ILE A 23 -3.44 3.07 -7.05
N LEU A 24 -3.27 2.98 -5.73
CA LEU A 24 -3.60 1.80 -4.92
C LEU A 24 -5.09 1.43 -4.95
N SER A 25 -5.98 2.39 -5.20
CA SER A 25 -7.42 2.13 -5.38
C SER A 25 -7.76 1.40 -6.69
N HIS A 26 -6.83 1.27 -7.63
CA HIS A 26 -7.11 0.65 -8.94
C HIS A 26 -7.38 -0.86 -8.82
N ASP A 27 -8.33 -1.38 -9.59
CA ASP A 27 -8.78 -2.78 -9.49
C ASP A 27 -7.66 -3.79 -9.78
N LEU A 28 -6.80 -3.48 -10.75
CA LEU A 28 -5.65 -4.31 -11.13
C LEU A 28 -4.54 -4.40 -10.06
N ILE A 29 -4.54 -3.54 -9.05
CA ILE A 29 -3.56 -3.62 -7.96
C ILE A 29 -4.09 -4.56 -6.88
N GLY A 30 -3.31 -5.60 -6.59
CA GLY A 30 -3.61 -6.57 -5.55
C GLY A 30 -2.64 -6.56 -4.38
N GLY A 31 -1.51 -5.88 -4.49
CA GLY A 31 -0.51 -5.85 -3.43
C GLY A 31 0.42 -4.66 -3.48
N VAL A 32 1.09 -4.44 -2.36
CA VAL A 32 2.15 -3.44 -2.20
C VAL A 32 3.39 -4.14 -1.68
N ILE A 33 4.53 -3.89 -2.31
CA ILE A 33 5.84 -4.32 -1.82
C ILE A 33 6.54 -3.14 -1.13
N LEU A 34 7.09 -3.39 0.06
CA LEU A 34 7.83 -2.39 0.85
C LEU A 34 9.32 -2.74 0.88
N PHE A 35 10.16 -1.71 0.74
CA PHE A 35 11.60 -1.78 0.81
C PHE A 35 12.14 -1.01 2.02
N ALA A 36 13.46 -1.07 2.23
CA ALA A 36 14.12 -0.44 3.37
C ALA A 36 13.89 1.09 3.44
N ASN A 37 13.74 1.78 2.31
CA ASN A 37 13.45 3.23 2.27
C ASN A 37 12.04 3.60 2.78
N ASN A 38 11.11 2.64 2.80
CA ASN A 38 9.75 2.82 3.34
C ASN A 38 9.66 2.64 4.86
N TYR A 39 10.78 2.29 5.51
CA TYR A 39 10.86 2.04 6.94
C TYR A 39 11.69 3.11 7.66
N GLU A 40 11.17 3.57 8.78
CA GLU A 40 11.91 4.41 9.75
C GLU A 40 11.85 3.79 11.15
N ASN A 41 10.66 3.39 11.59
CA ASN A 41 10.46 2.69 12.86
C ASN A 41 9.17 1.86 12.82
N ARG A 42 8.98 1.01 13.84
CA ARG A 42 7.82 0.11 13.92
C ARG A 42 6.47 0.82 13.94
N ASN A 43 6.37 2.00 14.56
CA ASN A 43 5.11 2.74 14.64
C ASN A 43 4.75 3.34 13.28
N GLN A 44 5.71 3.99 12.62
CA GLN A 44 5.55 4.51 11.26
C GLN A 44 5.15 3.39 10.29
N LEU A 45 5.80 2.22 10.33
CA LEU A 45 5.45 1.11 9.45
C LEU A 45 4.02 0.61 9.69
N LYS A 46 3.58 0.54 10.95
CA LYS A 46 2.19 0.16 11.29
C LYS A 46 1.20 1.15 10.70
N GLU A 47 1.44 2.46 10.85
CA GLU A 47 0.59 3.51 10.28
C GLU A 47 0.54 3.43 8.75
N LEU A 48 1.68 3.15 8.11
CA LEU A 48 1.76 2.98 6.66
C LEU A 48 0.94 1.77 6.19
N VAL A 49 1.10 0.60 6.82
CA VAL A 49 0.33 -0.60 6.47
C VAL A 49 -1.16 -0.41 6.73
N GLN A 50 -1.53 0.24 7.83
CA GLN A 50 -2.94 0.60 8.09
C GLN A 50 -3.49 1.53 7.01
N SER A 51 -2.72 2.52 6.58
CA SER A 51 -3.12 3.44 5.50
C SER A 51 -3.31 2.72 4.17
N ILE A 52 -2.47 1.73 3.84
CA ILE A 52 -2.62 0.89 2.64
C ILE A 52 -3.89 0.05 2.74
N LYS A 53 -4.07 -0.66 3.87
CA LYS A 53 -5.24 -1.53 4.07
C LYS A 53 -6.57 -0.77 4.13
N ALA A 54 -6.56 0.48 4.57
CA ALA A 54 -7.75 1.34 4.56
C ALA A 54 -8.23 1.68 3.14
N ILE A 55 -7.36 1.60 2.13
CA ILE A 55 -7.71 1.79 0.72
C ILE A 55 -8.30 0.51 0.15
N LYS A 56 -7.59 -0.60 0.35
CA LYS A 56 -7.96 -1.91 -0.18
C LYS A 56 -7.42 -2.98 0.74
N SER A 57 -8.31 -3.80 1.30
CA SER A 57 -7.92 -4.96 2.09
C SER A 57 -8.60 -6.18 1.48
N PRO A 58 -7.84 -7.22 1.10
CA PRO A 58 -8.44 -8.54 0.89
C PRO A 58 -9.08 -9.01 2.21
N GLU A 59 -10.25 -9.63 2.11
CA GLU A 59 -10.84 -10.44 3.18
C GLU A 59 -10.03 -11.71 3.43
#